data_AF-A0AA38PFE5-F1
#
_entry.id   AF-A0AA38PFE5-F1
#
_cell.length_a   1.000
_cell.length_b   1.000
_cell.length_c   1.000
_cell.angle_alpha   90.00
_cell.angle_beta   90.00
_cell.angle_gamma   90.00
#
_symmetry.space_group_name_H-M   'P 1'
#
loop_
_entity.id
_entity.type
_entity.pdbx_description
1 polymer ?
#
loop_
_entity_poly.entity_id
_entity_poly.type
_entity_poly.pdbx_seq_one_letter_code
_entity_poly.pdbx_strand_id
1 'polypeptide(L)'
;MLQFQLPYLNNDLSNWVIYKHRVATVIGAHGLARHLEGNARLPMQVTERDGKFYLVGSSTALTDDEYDKRMNEQDAYDMKEAQLREIIYQTIPLSLYVHVKGKATAHDTWKELCSIMEYPSSSKIATLETRMMNLRTLENGDVRETLAQLQLWHEEHAGMGATLPEKAYMNYVRQACGTSYGEFFRSLTIRTIVTDTPLTSKSLIDAVRREAVDRDAEKEFRLEGAAVQVGLNHDGPNNQKHRAQKNKKPK
;
A
#
# COMPACT_ATOMS: atom_id res chain seq x y z
N MET A 1 -15.47 -24.13 10.49
CA MET A 1 -15.06 -23.06 9.56
C MET A 1 -13.53 -23.06 9.56
N LEU A 2 -12.88 -23.43 8.47
CA LEU A 2 -11.41 -23.40 8.38
C LEU A 2 -10.99 -21.93 8.39
N GLN A 3 -10.32 -21.50 9.46
CA GLN A 3 -9.95 -20.11 9.63
C GLN A 3 -8.60 -19.87 8.94
N PHE A 4 -8.63 -19.57 7.65
CA PHE A 4 -7.44 -19.22 6.89
C PHE A 4 -6.97 -17.81 7.29
N GLN A 5 -5.70 -17.66 7.67
CA GLN A 5 -5.12 -16.33 7.92
C GLN A 5 -4.81 -15.60 6.61
N LEU A 6 -5.87 -15.19 5.91
CA LEU A 6 -5.79 -14.38 4.71
C LEU A 6 -6.19 -12.93 5.02
N PRO A 7 -5.47 -11.93 4.48
CA PRO A 7 -5.92 -10.56 4.58
C PRO A 7 -7.22 -10.39 3.79
N TYR A 8 -8.08 -9.51 4.28
CA TYR A 8 -9.22 -9.06 3.51
C TYR A 8 -8.74 -8.20 2.33
N LEU A 9 -9.34 -8.36 1.15
CA LEU A 9 -9.05 -7.53 -0.01
C LEU A 9 -9.65 -6.14 0.19
N ASN A 10 -8.83 -5.09 0.08
CA ASN A 10 -9.28 -3.72 0.30
C ASN A 10 -10.21 -3.26 -0.83
N ASN A 11 -11.20 -2.42 -0.49
CA ASN A 11 -12.13 -1.85 -1.47
C ASN A 11 -11.44 -0.99 -2.55
N ASP A 12 -10.31 -0.37 -2.20
CA ASP A 12 -9.49 0.44 -3.12
C ASP A 12 -8.53 -0.42 -3.97
N LEU A 13 -8.41 -1.71 -3.63
CA LEU A 13 -7.57 -2.73 -4.27
C LEU A 13 -6.06 -2.54 -4.02
N SER A 14 -5.68 -1.70 -3.07
CA SER A 14 -4.29 -1.36 -2.72
C SER A 14 -3.43 -2.57 -2.35
N ASN A 15 -4.04 -3.61 -1.79
CA ASN A 15 -3.36 -4.83 -1.37
C ASN A 15 -3.53 -6.02 -2.33
N TRP A 16 -4.01 -5.80 -3.56
CA TRP A 16 -4.33 -6.88 -4.51
C TRP A 16 -3.18 -7.86 -4.72
N VAL A 17 -1.95 -7.40 -4.92
CA VAL A 17 -0.82 -8.30 -5.23
C VAL A 17 -0.41 -9.13 -4.01
N ILE A 18 -0.40 -8.51 -2.84
CA ILE A 18 -0.16 -9.19 -1.56
C ILE A 18 -1.26 -10.23 -1.31
N TYR A 19 -2.51 -9.84 -1.51
CA TYR A 19 -3.67 -10.72 -1.41
C TYR A 19 -3.54 -11.92 -2.35
N LYS A 20 -3.31 -11.67 -3.65
CA LYS A 20 -3.19 -12.70 -4.68
C LYS A 20 -2.09 -13.71 -4.34
N HIS A 21 -0.92 -13.23 -3.93
CA HIS A 21 0.20 -14.08 -3.52
C HIS A 21 -0.14 -14.94 -2.29
N ARG A 22 -0.75 -14.34 -1.25
CA ARG A 22 -1.13 -15.06 -0.04
C ARG A 22 -2.22 -16.10 -0.30
N VAL A 23 -3.22 -15.78 -1.11
CA VAL A 23 -4.27 -16.72 -1.52
C VAL A 23 -3.65 -17.93 -2.21
N ALA A 24 -2.78 -17.72 -3.21
CA ALA A 24 -2.08 -18.81 -3.89
C ALA A 24 -1.25 -19.68 -2.92
N THR A 25 -0.53 -19.05 -1.99
CA THR A 25 0.27 -19.75 -0.98
C THR A 25 -0.59 -20.62 -0.06
N VAL A 26 -1.68 -20.07 0.48
CA VAL A 26 -2.58 -20.78 1.40
C VAL A 26 -3.29 -21.92 0.68
N ILE A 27 -3.80 -21.69 -0.52
CA ILE A 27 -4.45 -22.72 -1.34
C ILE A 27 -3.48 -23.86 -1.67
N GLY A 28 -2.22 -23.53 -2.00
CA GLY A 28 -1.16 -24.51 -2.23
C GLY A 28 -0.94 -25.41 -1.01
N ALA A 29 -0.82 -24.80 0.17
CA ALA A 29 -0.64 -25.53 1.43
C ALA A 29 -1.82 -26.48 1.77
N HIS A 30 -3.03 -26.19 1.27
CA HIS A 30 -4.22 -27.01 1.51
C HIS A 30 -4.55 -27.99 0.38
N GLY A 31 -3.64 -28.16 -0.59
CA GLY A 31 -3.85 -29.10 -1.70
C GLY A 31 -4.95 -28.71 -2.68
N LEU A 32 -5.32 -27.42 -2.71
CA LEU A 32 -6.35 -26.86 -3.59
C LEU A 32 -5.77 -26.24 -4.87
N ALA A 33 -4.44 -26.25 -5.03
CA ALA A 33 -3.73 -25.59 -6.15
C ALA A 33 -4.29 -25.99 -7.53
N ARG A 34 -4.60 -27.27 -7.73
CA ARG A 34 -5.14 -27.76 -9.01
C ARG A 34 -6.51 -27.15 -9.33
N HIS A 35 -7.35 -26.90 -8.33
CA HIS A 35 -8.65 -26.24 -8.52
C HIS A 35 -8.46 -24.75 -8.80
N LEU A 36 -7.49 -24.09 -8.16
CA LEU A 36 -7.16 -22.69 -8.44
C LEU A 36 -6.62 -22.49 -9.87
N GLU A 37 -5.76 -23.38 -10.32
CA GLU A 37 -5.12 -23.32 -11.64
C GLU A 37 -6.03 -23.82 -12.79
N GLY A 38 -7.15 -24.47 -12.48
CA GLY A 38 -8.02 -25.09 -13.48
C GLY A 38 -7.53 -26.44 -14.00
N ASN A 39 -6.55 -27.05 -13.32
CA ASN A 39 -5.94 -28.35 -13.64
C ASN A 39 -6.59 -29.52 -12.87
N ALA A 40 -7.62 -29.25 -12.08
CA ALA A 40 -8.42 -30.27 -11.40
C ALA A 40 -9.24 -31.04 -12.45
N ARG A 41 -9.17 -32.37 -12.38
CA ARG A 41 -9.93 -33.22 -13.31
C ARG A 41 -11.32 -33.45 -12.72
N LEU A 42 -12.34 -32.98 -13.44
CA LEU A 42 -13.72 -33.30 -13.13
C LEU A 42 -13.94 -34.82 -13.28
N PRO A 43 -14.46 -35.51 -12.27
CA PRO A 43 -14.82 -36.92 -12.39
C PRO A 43 -15.84 -37.15 -13.51
N MET A 44 -15.75 -38.32 -14.16
CA MET A 44 -16.71 -38.67 -15.22
C MET A 44 -18.10 -38.86 -14.62
N GLN A 45 -19.10 -38.21 -15.22
CA GLN A 45 -20.47 -38.30 -14.77
C GLN A 45 -21.02 -39.72 -14.94
N VAL A 46 -21.86 -40.10 -13.98
CA VAL A 46 -22.59 -41.37 -13.98
C VAL A 46 -24.03 -41.10 -14.45
N THR A 47 -24.56 -42.01 -15.26
CA THR A 47 -25.93 -41.99 -15.78
C THR A 47 -26.63 -43.28 -15.43
N GLU A 48 -27.88 -43.19 -14.98
CA GLU A 48 -28.72 -44.34 -14.71
C GLU A 48 -29.50 -44.74 -15.98
N ARG A 49 -29.51 -46.04 -16.29
CA ARG A 49 -30.32 -46.64 -17.37
C ARG A 49 -30.83 -48.00 -16.89
N ASP A 50 -32.15 -48.20 -16.92
CA ASP A 50 -32.79 -49.46 -16.52
C ASP A 50 -32.37 -49.97 -15.12
N GLY A 51 -32.23 -49.05 -14.14
CA GLY A 51 -31.84 -49.36 -12.76
C GLY A 51 -30.37 -49.76 -12.59
N LYS A 52 -29.54 -49.55 -13.61
CA LYS A 52 -28.08 -49.77 -13.56
C LYS A 52 -27.34 -48.47 -13.85
N PHE A 53 -26.16 -48.32 -13.26
CA PHE A 53 -25.33 -47.13 -13.41
C PHE A 53 -24.24 -47.33 -14.46
N TYR A 54 -24.04 -46.33 -15.30
CA TYR A 54 -23.05 -46.34 -16.38
C TYR A 54 -22.28 -45.03 -16.39
N LEU A 55 -20.99 -45.07 -16.73
CA LEU A 55 -20.32 -43.85 -17.13
C LEU A 55 -20.95 -43.32 -18.41
N VAL A 56 -20.99 -41.99 -18.55
CA VAL A 56 -21.34 -41.35 -19.82
C VAL A 56 -20.45 -41.91 -20.93
N GLY A 57 -21.06 -42.46 -21.98
CA GLY A 57 -20.37 -43.09 -23.11
C GLY A 57 -19.97 -44.56 -22.91
N SER A 58 -20.19 -45.15 -21.73
CA SER A 58 -19.98 -46.58 -21.48
C SER A 58 -21.25 -47.39 -21.75
N SER A 59 -21.05 -48.63 -22.26
CA SER A 59 -22.06 -49.68 -22.37
C SER A 59 -21.98 -50.71 -21.23
N THR A 60 -20.91 -50.68 -20.43
CA THR A 60 -20.70 -51.59 -19.31
C THR A 60 -21.24 -50.95 -18.03
N ALA A 61 -22.14 -51.66 -17.35
CA ALA A 61 -22.67 -51.25 -16.06
C ALA A 61 -21.55 -51.27 -15.01
N LEU A 62 -21.54 -50.25 -14.15
CA LEU A 62 -20.66 -50.17 -12.99
C LEU A 62 -21.10 -51.22 -11.96
N THR A 63 -20.12 -51.81 -11.28
CA THR A 63 -20.41 -52.52 -10.02
C THR A 63 -20.73 -51.52 -8.91
N ASP A 64 -21.33 -51.99 -7.82
CA ASP A 64 -21.62 -51.15 -6.65
C ASP A 64 -20.34 -50.49 -6.10
N ASP A 65 -19.25 -51.25 -5.98
CA ASP A 65 -17.94 -50.73 -5.54
C ASP A 65 -17.39 -49.65 -6.50
N GLU A 66 -17.56 -49.83 -7.81
CA GLU A 66 -17.13 -48.85 -8.82
C GLU A 66 -17.99 -47.58 -8.77
N TYR A 67 -19.29 -47.74 -8.54
CA TYR A 67 -20.22 -46.62 -8.37
C TYR A 67 -19.88 -45.82 -7.11
N ASP A 68 -19.73 -46.47 -5.95
CA ASP A 68 -19.41 -45.83 -4.68
C ASP A 68 -18.07 -45.09 -4.74
N LYS A 69 -17.06 -45.71 -5.37
CA LYS A 69 -15.78 -45.05 -5.61
C LYS A 69 -15.94 -43.76 -6.42
N ARG A 70 -16.81 -43.75 -7.43
CA ARG A 70 -17.03 -42.58 -8.29
C ARG A 70 -17.80 -41.47 -7.59
N MET A 71 -18.80 -41.83 -6.78
CA MET A 71 -19.52 -40.85 -5.97
C MET A 71 -18.57 -40.21 -4.95
N ASN A 72 -17.71 -40.99 -4.30
CA ASN A 72 -16.67 -40.47 -3.40
C ASN A 72 -15.67 -39.54 -4.12
N GLU A 73 -15.26 -39.87 -5.35
CA GLU A 73 -14.41 -39.00 -6.19
C GLU A 73 -15.10 -37.68 -6.54
N GLN A 74 -16.40 -37.72 -6.85
CA GLN A 74 -17.23 -36.55 -7.14
C GLN A 74 -17.41 -35.67 -5.90
N ASP A 75 -17.79 -36.23 -4.76
CA ASP A 75 -17.95 -35.51 -3.50
C ASP A 75 -16.63 -34.84 -3.07
N ALA A 76 -15.50 -35.55 -3.24
CA ALA A 76 -14.19 -34.99 -2.95
C ALA A 76 -13.81 -33.82 -3.88
N TYR A 77 -14.20 -33.90 -5.15
CA TYR A 77 -14.00 -32.79 -6.10
C TYR A 77 -14.88 -31.58 -5.71
N ASP A 78 -16.17 -31.80 -5.48
CA ASP A 78 -17.14 -30.75 -5.16
C ASP A 78 -16.82 -30.07 -3.81
N MET A 79 -16.37 -30.85 -2.82
CA MET A 79 -15.90 -30.31 -1.55
C MET A 79 -14.73 -29.36 -1.75
N LYS A 80 -13.74 -29.70 -2.59
CA LYS A 80 -12.58 -28.84 -2.85
C LYS A 80 -12.95 -27.59 -3.64
N GLU A 81 -13.84 -27.71 -4.62
CA GLU A 81 -14.42 -26.57 -5.33
C GLU A 81 -15.14 -25.61 -4.37
N ALA A 82 -15.95 -26.14 -3.45
CA ALA A 82 -16.68 -25.35 -2.46
C ALA A 82 -15.72 -24.68 -1.46
N GLN A 83 -14.72 -25.39 -0.96
CA GLN A 83 -13.71 -24.85 -0.05
C GLN A 83 -12.95 -23.67 -0.67
N LEU A 84 -12.51 -23.82 -1.93
CA LEU A 84 -11.81 -22.74 -2.61
C LEU A 84 -12.72 -21.51 -2.82
N ARG A 85 -13.97 -21.72 -3.23
CA ARG A 85 -14.95 -20.62 -3.34
C ARG A 85 -15.19 -19.94 -2.00
N GLU A 86 -15.35 -20.70 -0.93
CA GLU A 86 -15.56 -20.17 0.42
C GLU A 86 -14.40 -19.25 0.84
N ILE A 87 -13.15 -19.70 0.64
CA ILE A 87 -11.94 -18.90 0.89
C ILE A 87 -12.01 -17.55 0.16
N ILE A 88 -12.32 -17.59 -1.15
CA ILE A 88 -12.39 -16.38 -1.96
C ILE A 88 -13.53 -15.48 -1.45
N TYR A 89 -14.73 -16.01 -1.26
CA TYR A 89 -15.91 -15.22 -0.88
C TYR A 89 -15.80 -14.58 0.50
N GLN A 90 -15.14 -15.22 1.46
CA GLN A 90 -14.94 -14.67 2.80
C GLN A 90 -13.92 -13.52 2.83
N THR A 91 -13.07 -13.42 1.82
CA THR A 91 -11.91 -12.51 1.85
C THR A 91 -12.01 -11.38 0.82
N ILE A 92 -13.12 -11.27 0.10
CA ILE A 92 -13.38 -10.20 -0.86
C ILE A 92 -14.53 -9.27 -0.42
N PRO A 93 -14.52 -8.00 -0.87
CA PRO A 93 -15.66 -7.08 -0.82
C PRO A 93 -16.95 -7.68 -1.37
N LEU A 94 -18.08 -7.33 -0.75
CA LEU A 94 -19.41 -7.75 -1.20
C LEU A 94 -19.69 -7.35 -2.65
N SER A 95 -19.19 -6.19 -3.08
CA SER A 95 -19.28 -5.74 -4.48
C SER A 95 -18.66 -6.77 -5.43
N LEU A 96 -17.45 -7.25 -5.15
CA LEU A 96 -16.77 -8.26 -5.95
C LEU A 96 -17.47 -9.62 -5.87
N TYR A 97 -17.94 -10.01 -4.69
CA TYR A 97 -18.70 -11.25 -4.51
C TYR A 97 -19.90 -11.33 -5.47
N VAL A 98 -20.67 -10.25 -5.60
CA VAL A 98 -21.83 -10.21 -6.52
C VAL A 98 -21.42 -10.48 -7.97
N HIS A 99 -20.24 -10.04 -8.39
CA HIS A 99 -19.74 -10.28 -9.75
C HIS A 99 -19.27 -11.72 -9.99
N VAL A 100 -18.72 -12.39 -8.98
CA VAL A 100 -18.05 -13.69 -9.16
C VAL A 100 -18.85 -14.91 -8.68
N LYS A 101 -19.93 -14.72 -7.91
CA LYS A 101 -20.67 -15.82 -7.23
C LYS A 101 -21.39 -16.84 -8.14
N GLY A 102 -21.48 -16.59 -9.44
CA GLY A 102 -22.20 -17.44 -10.41
C GLY A 102 -21.31 -18.23 -11.36
N LYS A 103 -19.99 -18.27 -11.13
CA LYS A 103 -19.05 -18.92 -12.05
C LYS A 103 -19.05 -20.45 -11.88
N ALA A 104 -18.92 -21.16 -13.01
CA ALA A 104 -19.11 -22.60 -13.11
C ALA A 104 -18.11 -23.42 -12.28
N THR A 105 -16.86 -22.96 -12.20
CA THR A 105 -15.81 -23.54 -11.35
C THR A 105 -15.19 -22.50 -10.42
N ALA A 106 -14.53 -22.96 -9.37
CA ALA A 106 -13.72 -22.13 -8.49
C ALA A 106 -12.56 -21.46 -9.24
N HIS A 107 -12.01 -22.14 -10.25
CA HIS A 107 -11.06 -21.56 -11.20
C HIS A 107 -11.67 -20.36 -11.94
N ASP A 108 -12.88 -20.50 -12.47
CA ASP A 108 -13.56 -19.41 -13.19
C ASP A 108 -13.88 -18.23 -12.26
N THR A 109 -14.28 -18.51 -11.01
CA THR A 109 -14.42 -17.48 -9.96
C THR A 109 -13.11 -16.71 -9.76
N TRP A 110 -11.99 -17.43 -9.61
CA TRP A 110 -10.67 -16.85 -9.40
C TRP A 110 -10.17 -16.06 -10.61
N LYS A 111 -10.35 -16.61 -11.82
CA LYS A 111 -9.96 -15.99 -13.07
C LYS A 111 -10.72 -14.70 -13.34
N GLU A 112 -12.03 -14.71 -13.10
CA GLU A 112 -12.85 -13.50 -13.20
C GLU A 112 -12.37 -12.43 -12.21
N LEU A 113 -12.14 -12.83 -10.95
CA LEU A 113 -11.61 -11.92 -9.95
C LEU A 113 -10.28 -11.31 -10.41
N CYS A 114 -9.34 -12.13 -10.91
CA CYS A 114 -8.08 -11.62 -11.44
C CYS A 114 -8.32 -10.62 -12.59
N SER A 115 -9.21 -10.93 -13.53
CA SER A 115 -9.55 -10.05 -14.66
C SER A 115 -10.12 -8.70 -14.21
N ILE A 116 -11.07 -8.69 -13.28
CA ILE A 116 -11.68 -7.47 -12.73
C ILE A 116 -10.62 -6.60 -12.04
N MET A 117 -9.60 -7.21 -11.45
CA MET A 117 -8.63 -6.52 -10.61
C MET A 117 -7.43 -6.03 -11.41
N GLU A 118 -6.97 -6.81 -12.38
CA GLU A 118 -5.77 -6.52 -13.17
C GLU A 118 -6.04 -5.42 -14.21
N TYR A 119 -7.24 -5.36 -14.81
CA TYR A 119 -7.57 -4.33 -15.81
C TYR A 119 -7.62 -2.89 -15.25
N PRO A 120 -8.29 -2.60 -14.12
CA PRO A 120 -8.30 -1.26 -13.51
C PRO A 120 -7.00 -0.91 -12.79
N SER A 121 -6.22 -1.91 -12.34
CA SER A 121 -4.97 -1.67 -11.61
C SER A 121 -3.96 -0.88 -12.45
N SER A 122 -3.84 -1.15 -13.76
CA SER A 122 -2.88 -0.41 -14.61
C SER A 122 -3.18 1.09 -14.68
N SER A 123 -4.46 1.48 -14.75
CA SER A 123 -4.87 2.89 -14.76
C SER A 123 -4.73 3.55 -13.38
N LYS A 124 -5.03 2.79 -12.31
CA LYS A 124 -4.83 3.25 -10.92
C LYS A 124 -3.35 3.44 -10.59
N ILE A 125 -2.48 2.52 -11.02
CA ILE A 125 -1.02 2.62 -10.91
C ILE A 125 -0.54 3.89 -11.60
N ALA A 126 -0.94 4.13 -12.85
CA ALA A 126 -0.55 5.34 -13.59
C ALA A 126 -1.06 6.63 -12.92
N THR A 127 -2.27 6.60 -12.35
CA THR A 127 -2.83 7.73 -11.58
C THR A 127 -2.05 7.97 -10.29
N LEU A 128 -1.71 6.92 -9.55
CA LEU A 128 -0.92 7.00 -8.32
C LEU A 128 0.50 7.49 -8.60
N GLU A 129 1.16 6.99 -9.65
CA GLU A 129 2.46 7.49 -10.12
C GLU A 129 2.40 8.97 -10.44
N THR A 130 1.35 9.41 -11.14
CA THR A 130 1.15 10.83 -11.46
C THR A 130 0.99 11.66 -10.19
N ARG A 131 0.28 11.16 -9.18
CA ARG A 131 0.14 11.83 -7.88
C ARG A 131 1.47 11.90 -7.13
N MET A 132 2.22 10.79 -7.07
CA MET A 132 3.54 10.74 -6.44
C MET A 132 4.51 11.71 -7.12
N MET A 133 4.53 11.73 -8.46
CA MET A 133 5.37 12.65 -9.24
C MET A 133 4.98 14.12 -9.02
N ASN A 134 3.71 14.43 -8.78
CA ASN A 134 3.26 15.82 -8.62
C ASN A 134 3.15 16.29 -7.16
N LEU A 135 3.40 15.41 -6.19
CA LEU A 135 3.34 15.77 -4.78
C LEU A 135 4.41 16.82 -4.44
N ARG A 136 4.00 17.93 -3.80
CA ARG A 136 4.88 19.00 -3.34
C ARG A 136 4.54 19.39 -1.91
N THR A 137 5.55 19.75 -1.15
CA THR A 137 5.39 20.46 0.11
C THR A 137 4.89 21.87 -0.20
N LEU A 138 3.84 22.27 0.49
CA LEU A 138 3.29 23.63 0.39
C LEU A 138 4.28 24.64 0.95
N GLU A 139 4.18 25.91 0.56
CA GLU A 139 5.13 26.97 0.94
C GLU A 139 5.34 27.10 2.45
N ASN A 140 4.29 26.85 3.23
CA ASN A 140 4.33 26.81 4.70
C ASN A 140 4.04 25.42 5.28
N GLY A 141 4.11 24.38 4.44
CA GLY A 141 3.83 23.00 4.84
C GLY A 141 5.06 22.31 5.44
N ASP A 142 4.81 21.25 6.21
CA ASP A 142 5.88 20.40 6.72
C ASP A 142 6.30 19.38 5.64
N VAL A 143 7.61 19.38 5.31
CA VAL A 143 8.18 18.41 4.37
C VAL A 143 8.07 16.98 4.91
N ARG A 144 8.08 16.80 6.24
CA ARG A 144 8.00 15.49 6.90
C ARG A 144 6.65 14.84 6.64
N GLU A 145 5.56 15.61 6.71
CA GLU A 145 4.21 15.15 6.37
C GLU A 145 4.11 14.77 4.89
N THR A 146 4.67 15.62 4.02
CA THR A 146 4.71 15.37 2.57
C THR A 146 5.45 14.05 2.26
N LEU A 147 6.60 13.83 2.90
CA LEU A 147 7.39 12.61 2.72
C LEU A 147 6.72 11.37 3.31
N ALA A 148 5.99 11.50 4.42
CA ALA A 148 5.20 10.40 4.98
C ALA A 148 4.08 9.98 4.00
N GLN A 149 3.39 10.95 3.40
CA GLN A 149 2.39 10.69 2.37
C GLN A 149 3.00 10.04 1.12
N LEU A 150 4.17 10.52 0.67
CA LEU A 150 4.90 9.94 -0.45
C LEU A 150 5.31 8.49 -0.18
N GLN A 151 5.74 8.19 1.05
CA GLN A 151 6.13 6.84 1.46
C GLN A 151 4.93 5.90 1.47
N LEU A 152 3.80 6.33 2.02
CA LEU A 152 2.55 5.57 2.00
C LEU A 152 2.13 5.23 0.56
N TRP A 153 2.16 6.20 -0.35
CA TRP A 153 1.84 5.97 -1.76
C TRP A 153 2.85 5.09 -2.48
N HIS A 154 4.14 5.15 -2.10
CA HIS A 154 5.15 4.24 -2.64
C HIS A 154 4.92 2.79 -2.21
N GLU A 155 4.53 2.58 -0.95
CA GLU A 155 4.14 1.26 -0.43
C GLU A 155 2.86 0.75 -1.12
N GLU A 156 1.88 1.62 -1.35
CA GLU A 156 0.66 1.30 -2.11
C GLU A 156 0.99 0.94 -3.57
N HIS A 157 1.86 1.70 -4.24
CA HIS A 157 2.33 1.44 -5.61
C HIS A 157 2.99 0.07 -5.72
N ALA A 158 3.87 -0.27 -4.77
CA ALA A 158 4.46 -1.61 -4.68
C ALA A 158 3.41 -2.70 -4.35
N GLY A 159 2.42 -2.38 -3.50
CA GLY A 159 1.30 -3.27 -3.16
C GLY A 159 0.38 -3.60 -4.34
N MET A 160 0.34 -2.72 -5.35
CA MET A 160 -0.31 -2.95 -6.64
C MET A 160 0.57 -3.75 -7.63
N GLY A 161 1.80 -4.12 -7.23
CA GLY A 161 2.75 -4.89 -8.05
C GLY A 161 3.54 -4.06 -9.04
N ALA A 162 3.44 -2.74 -8.98
CA ALA A 162 4.25 -1.86 -9.79
C ALA A 162 5.67 -1.76 -9.21
N THR A 163 6.64 -1.53 -10.07
CA THR A 163 8.04 -1.35 -9.67
C THR A 163 8.46 0.06 -10.01
N LEU A 164 9.04 0.77 -9.04
CA LEU A 164 9.59 2.10 -9.23
C LEU A 164 11.12 2.03 -9.10
N PRO A 165 11.90 2.41 -10.12
CA PRO A 165 13.35 2.45 -10.00
C PRO A 165 13.79 3.39 -8.88
N GLU A 166 14.82 2.98 -8.11
CA GLU A 166 15.35 3.75 -6.97
C GLU A 166 15.65 5.21 -7.33
N LYS A 167 16.24 5.44 -8.51
CA LYS A 167 16.56 6.78 -9.02
C LYS A 167 15.30 7.62 -9.27
N ALA A 168 14.21 7.00 -9.76
CA ALA A 168 12.95 7.69 -9.99
C ALA A 168 12.29 8.06 -8.65
N TYR A 169 12.28 7.15 -7.68
CA TYR A 169 11.74 7.44 -6.35
C TYR A 169 12.51 8.56 -5.63
N MET A 170 13.84 8.53 -5.71
CA MET A 170 14.69 9.62 -5.21
C MET A 170 14.39 10.97 -5.89
N ASN A 171 14.04 10.97 -7.17
CA ASN A 171 13.64 12.20 -7.86
C ASN A 171 12.30 12.71 -7.32
N TYR A 172 11.33 11.82 -7.07
CA TYR A 172 10.05 12.22 -6.46
C TYR A 172 10.26 12.80 -5.06
N VAL A 173 11.14 12.22 -4.25
CA VAL A 173 11.51 12.77 -2.93
C VAL A 173 12.08 14.18 -3.06
N ARG A 174 13.05 14.40 -3.96
CA ARG A 174 13.62 15.74 -4.19
C ARG A 174 12.57 16.74 -4.65
N GLN A 175 11.68 16.32 -5.54
CA GLN A 175 10.62 17.15 -6.07
C GLN A 175 9.60 17.53 -4.99
N ALA A 176 9.24 16.57 -4.13
CA ALA A 176 8.34 16.77 -3.02
C ALA A 176 8.84 17.83 -2.05
N CYS A 177 10.14 17.84 -1.75
CA CYS A 177 10.74 18.83 -0.85
C CYS A 177 10.73 20.27 -1.38
N GLY A 178 10.52 20.46 -2.68
CA GLY A 178 10.51 21.78 -3.31
C GLY A 178 11.89 22.42 -3.47
N THR A 179 11.91 23.65 -4.00
CA THR A 179 13.13 24.36 -4.38
C THR A 179 13.96 24.85 -3.18
N SER A 180 13.34 25.03 -2.01
CA SER A 180 14.00 25.48 -0.78
C SER A 180 15.03 24.48 -0.23
N TYR A 181 14.96 23.21 -0.65
CA TYR A 181 15.93 22.17 -0.32
C TYR A 181 17.02 22.00 -1.40
N GLY A 182 17.04 22.84 -2.44
CA GLY A 182 17.97 22.72 -3.57
C GLY A 182 19.45 22.75 -3.18
N GLU A 183 19.86 23.69 -2.33
CA GLU A 183 21.26 23.78 -1.86
C GLU A 183 21.64 22.58 -0.97
N PHE A 184 20.72 22.13 -0.12
CA PHE A 184 20.90 20.92 0.69
C PHE A 184 21.12 19.68 -0.19
N PHE A 185 20.37 19.52 -1.29
CA PHE A 185 20.60 18.40 -2.20
C PHE A 185 21.93 18.47 -2.95
N ARG A 186 22.42 19.68 -3.25
CA ARG A 186 23.77 19.87 -3.82
C ARG A 186 24.84 19.44 -2.83
N SER A 187 24.74 19.85 -1.56
CA SER A 187 25.70 19.47 -0.54
C SER A 187 25.72 17.95 -0.29
N LEU A 188 24.55 17.30 -0.26
CA LEU A 188 24.45 15.83 -0.20
C LEU A 188 25.09 15.14 -1.40
N THR A 189 24.92 15.69 -2.60
CA THR A 189 25.53 15.15 -3.82
C THR A 189 27.06 15.24 -3.75
N ILE A 190 27.60 16.38 -3.31
CA ILE A 190 29.05 16.56 -3.11
C ILE A 190 29.57 15.56 -2.08
N ARG A 191 28.88 15.40 -0.94
CA ARG A 191 29.25 14.42 0.09
C ARG A 191 29.32 13.01 -0.48
N THR A 192 28.33 12.61 -1.27
CA THR A 192 28.25 11.28 -1.90
C THR A 192 29.47 11.02 -2.79
N ILE A 193 29.89 12.02 -3.58
CA ILE A 193 31.08 11.95 -4.44
C ILE A 193 32.36 11.82 -3.61
N VAL A 194 32.49 12.60 -2.53
CA VAL A 194 33.70 12.62 -1.69
C VAL A 194 33.84 11.34 -0.87
N THR A 195 32.75 10.78 -0.36
CA THR A 195 32.79 9.60 0.53
C THR A 195 32.61 8.27 -0.21
N ASP A 196 32.46 8.29 -1.54
CA ASP A 196 32.16 7.13 -2.39
C ASP A 196 31.00 6.25 -1.84
N THR A 197 30.05 6.89 -1.17
CA THR A 197 28.92 6.19 -0.53
C THR A 197 27.65 6.52 -1.30
N PRO A 198 27.03 5.55 -2.00
CA PRO A 198 25.88 5.81 -2.85
C PRO A 198 24.67 6.27 -2.02
N LEU A 199 24.01 7.32 -2.51
CA LEU A 199 22.78 7.82 -1.91
C LEU A 199 21.62 6.89 -2.27
N THR A 200 20.90 6.42 -1.26
CA THR A 200 19.63 5.67 -1.40
C THR A 200 18.44 6.54 -1.03
N SER A 201 17.26 6.18 -1.51
CA SER A 201 15.97 6.80 -1.15
C SER A 201 15.77 6.86 0.36
N LYS A 202 16.07 5.78 1.08
CA LYS A 202 16.05 5.73 2.55
C LYS A 202 16.98 6.79 3.16
N SER A 203 18.26 6.77 2.78
CA SER A 203 19.24 7.71 3.33
C SER A 203 18.91 9.18 3.01
N LEU A 204 18.31 9.43 1.85
CA LEU A 204 17.84 10.74 1.43
C LEU A 204 16.66 11.22 2.28
N ILE A 205 15.64 10.38 2.49
CA ILE A 205 14.48 10.70 3.34
C ILE A 205 14.95 11.01 4.77
N ASP A 206 15.84 10.19 5.33
CA ASP A 206 16.39 10.39 6.68
C ASP A 206 17.23 11.67 6.78
N ALA A 207 17.94 12.04 5.71
CA ALA A 207 18.69 13.30 5.66
C ALA A 207 17.76 14.51 5.61
N VAL A 208 16.70 14.46 4.78
CA VAL A 208 15.72 15.55 4.69
C VAL A 208 14.96 15.74 6.01
N ARG A 209 14.56 14.65 6.67
CA ARG A 209 13.88 14.72 7.97
C ARG A 209 14.75 15.40 9.03
N ARG A 210 16.07 15.17 9.02
CA ARG A 210 17.02 15.85 9.91
C ARG A 210 17.19 17.33 9.57
N GLU A 211 17.40 17.64 8.30
CA GLU A 211 17.49 19.04 7.83
C GLU A 211 16.24 19.84 8.18
N ALA A 212 15.05 19.23 8.12
CA ALA A 212 13.81 19.89 8.54
C ALA A 212 13.82 20.28 10.02
N VAL A 213 14.33 19.40 10.89
CA VAL A 213 14.48 19.68 12.33
C VAL A 213 15.49 20.80 12.56
N ASP A 214 16.63 20.77 11.87
CA ASP A 214 17.66 21.79 12.00
C ASP A 214 17.14 23.17 11.56
N ARG A 215 16.38 23.23 10.45
CA ARG A 215 15.72 24.45 9.97
C ARG A 215 14.66 24.99 10.92
N ASP A 216 13.89 24.11 11.56
CA ASP A 216 12.90 24.50 12.57
C ASP A 216 13.62 25.17 13.76
N ALA A 217 14.72 24.57 14.24
CA ALA A 217 15.52 25.12 15.34
C ALA A 217 16.18 26.46 14.98
N GLU A 218 16.73 26.61 13.75
CA GLU A 218 17.28 27.87 13.27
C GLU A 218 16.21 28.97 13.19
N LYS A 219 14.99 28.62 12.75
CA LYS A 219 13.87 29.56 12.68
C LYS A 219 13.45 30.02 14.07
N GLU A 220 13.35 29.12 15.03
CA GLU A 220 13.04 29.43 16.43
C GLU A 220 14.09 30.37 17.04
N PHE A 221 15.38 30.04 16.89
CA PHE A 221 16.49 30.89 17.36
C PHE A 221 16.46 32.30 16.74
N ARG A 222 16.14 32.41 15.45
CA ARG A 222 16.03 33.72 14.77
C ARG A 222 14.84 34.54 15.29
N LEU A 223 13.72 33.90 15.61
CA LEU A 223 12.54 34.56 16.18
C LEU A 223 12.81 35.05 17.60
N GLU A 224 13.47 34.24 18.43
CA GLU A 224 13.89 34.62 19.78
C GLU A 224 14.87 35.80 19.76
N GLY A 225 15.89 35.75 18.89
CA GLY A 225 16.84 36.85 18.72
C GLY A 225 16.18 38.15 18.25
N ALA A 226 15.20 38.05 17.33
CA ALA A 226 14.42 39.21 16.89
C ALA A 226 13.55 39.80 18.02
N ALA A 227 12.93 38.96 18.85
CA ALA A 227 12.13 39.40 19.99
C ALA A 227 12.98 40.11 21.05
N VAL A 228 14.20 39.61 21.32
CA VAL A 228 15.17 40.25 22.23
C VAL A 228 15.60 41.62 21.70
N GLN A 229 15.89 41.73 20.39
CA GLN A 229 16.29 43.01 19.79
C GLN A 229 15.17 44.05 19.81
N VAL A 230 13.90 43.65 19.64
CA VAL A 230 12.74 44.53 19.76
C VAL A 230 12.51 44.96 21.21
N GLY A 231 12.71 44.06 22.19
CA GLY A 231 12.64 44.39 23.62
C GLY A 231 13.70 45.42 24.05
N LEU A 232 14.95 45.25 23.59
CA LEU A 232 16.04 46.21 23.88
C LEU A 232 15.81 47.60 23.27
N ASN A 233 15.12 47.69 22.13
CA ASN A 233 14.81 48.98 21.49
C ASN A 233 13.66 49.74 22.19
N HIS A 234 12.85 49.07 23.00
CA HIS A 234 11.77 49.72 23.78
C HIS A 234 12.24 50.28 25.13
N ASP A 235 13.40 49.84 25.65
CA ASP A 235 13.99 50.29 26.91
C ASP A 235 15.11 51.36 26.73
N GLY A 236 14.85 52.39 25.92
CA GLY A 236 15.68 53.60 25.78
C GLY A 236 15.32 54.72 26.80
N PRO A 237 16.25 55.60 27.19
CA PRO A 237 16.31 56.18 28.53
C PRO A 237 15.32 57.34 28.76
N ASN A 238 14.25 57.08 29.53
CA ASN A 238 13.37 58.13 30.03
C ASN A 238 13.50 58.34 31.55
N ASN A 239 14.71 58.63 32.04
CA ASN A 239 14.88 58.99 33.44
C ASN A 239 15.99 60.02 33.68
N GLN A 240 15.78 61.23 33.20
CA GLN A 240 16.61 62.39 33.58
C GLN A 240 15.83 63.71 33.55
N LYS A 241 14.61 63.76 34.13
CA LYS A 241 13.88 65.04 34.31
C LYS A 241 13.09 65.16 35.62
N HIS A 242 13.64 64.74 36.77
CA HIS A 242 13.05 65.12 38.08
C HIS A 242 14.12 65.29 39.17
N ARG A 243 15.04 66.26 39.02
CA ARG A 243 15.84 66.74 40.16
C ARG A 243 16.33 68.18 40.01
N ALA A 244 15.42 69.11 39.78
CA ALA A 244 15.70 70.53 40.00
C ALA A 244 14.40 71.30 40.18
N GLN A 245 13.91 71.41 41.41
CA GLN A 245 13.11 72.54 41.92
C GLN A 245 12.55 72.19 43.32
N LYS A 246 13.39 72.32 44.34
CA LYS A 246 12.96 72.62 45.73
C LYS A 246 14.12 73.32 46.42
N ASN A 247 14.26 74.61 46.17
CA ASN A 247 14.86 75.56 47.09
C ASN A 247 14.58 76.96 46.60
N LYS A 248 13.56 77.60 47.20
CA LYS A 248 13.45 79.06 47.39
C LYS A 248 12.22 79.33 48.27
N LYS A 249 12.44 79.40 49.59
CA LYS A 249 11.82 80.43 50.46
C LYS A 249 12.43 81.78 50.06
N PRO A 250 11.80 82.97 50.22
CA PRO A 250 11.22 83.49 51.47
C PRO A 250 9.92 84.32 51.21
N LYS A 251 9.28 85.06 52.10
CA LYS A 251 9.55 85.60 53.44
C LYS A 251 8.19 85.94 54.06
#